data_AF-A0AAE0A3G4-F1
#
_entry.id   AF-A0AAE0A3G4-F1
#
_cell.length_a   1.000
_cell.length_b   1.000
_cell.length_c   1.000
_cell.angle_alpha   90.00
_cell.angle_beta   90.00
_cell.angle_gamma   90.00
#
_symmetry.space_group_name_H-M   'P 1'
#
loop_
_entity.id
_entity.type
_entity.pdbx_description
1 polymer ?
#
loop_
_entity_poly.entity_id
_entity_poly.type
_entity_poly.pdbx_seq_one_letter_code
_entity_poly.pdbx_strand_id
1 'polypeptide(L)'
;MKGVGVDAEGSAESLISLWDENLFKVHSCISNKRCIILVGELFSVKKYVAFCNVYAPNFENERRSLWDFLVVSQGSLQVPWCLGRDFNTILDPSKRNSGLINMGSIWFFNDFILKAQVIDLPA
;
A
#
# COMPACT_ATOMS: atom_id res chain seq x y z
N MET A 1 13.83 0.26 -17.67
CA MET A 1 12.59 0.59 -16.93
C MET A 1 11.52 -0.41 -17.32
N LYS A 2 10.79 -0.95 -16.34
CA LYS A 2 9.65 -1.85 -16.55
C LYS A 2 8.43 -1.34 -15.79
N GLY A 3 7.26 -1.89 -16.13
CA GLY A 3 6.01 -1.51 -15.52
C GLY A 3 5.00 -2.64 -15.47
N VAL A 4 4.09 -2.53 -14.51
CA VAL A 4 2.85 -3.32 -14.46
C VAL A 4 1.70 -2.38 -14.13
N GLY A 5 0.56 -2.62 -14.76
CA GLY A 5 -0.68 -1.91 -14.51
C GLY A 5 -1.81 -2.87 -14.21
N VAL A 6 -2.81 -2.38 -13.50
CA VAL A 6 -4.13 -3.01 -13.42
C VAL A 6 -5.15 -2.04 -13.98
N ASP A 7 -6.00 -2.56 -14.87
CA ASP A 7 -7.01 -1.78 -15.54
C ASP A 7 -8.07 -1.29 -14.56
N ALA A 8 -8.62 -0.13 -14.88
CA ALA A 8 -9.80 0.40 -14.23
C ALA A 8 -11.02 -0.46 -14.59
N GLU A 9 -11.76 -0.93 -13.58
CA GLU A 9 -13.12 -1.46 -13.77
C GLU A 9 -14.15 -0.42 -13.30
N GLY A 10 -15.01 0.02 -14.23
CA GLY A 10 -16.04 1.02 -13.94
C GLY A 10 -15.46 2.42 -13.72
N SER A 11 -15.76 3.04 -12.57
CA SER A 11 -15.29 4.38 -12.20
C SER A 11 -13.99 4.40 -11.38
N ALA A 12 -13.33 3.25 -11.23
CA ALA A 12 -12.06 3.18 -10.49
C ALA A 12 -10.92 3.78 -11.32
N GLU A 13 -9.95 4.42 -10.67
CA GLU A 13 -8.72 4.85 -11.34
C GLU A 13 -7.76 3.67 -11.53
N SER A 14 -7.02 3.65 -12.64
CA SER A 14 -6.00 2.64 -12.91
C SER A 14 -4.81 2.79 -11.95
N LEU A 15 -4.18 1.65 -11.58
CA LEU A 15 -2.91 1.65 -10.87
C LEU A 15 -1.79 1.26 -11.82
N ILE A 16 -0.67 1.98 -11.77
CA ILE A 16 0.55 1.64 -12.49
C ILE A 16 1.72 1.72 -11.52
N SER A 17 2.56 0.70 -11.53
CA SER A 17 3.86 0.68 -10.85
C SER A 17 4.97 0.57 -11.87
N LEU A 18 5.92 1.50 -11.83
CA LEU A 18 7.11 1.53 -12.69
C LEU A 18 8.37 1.37 -11.85
N TRP A 19 9.38 0.69 -12.38
CA TRP A 19 10.67 0.52 -11.70
C TRP A 19 11.84 0.46 -12.68
N ASP A 20 13.03 0.76 -12.16
CA ASP A 20 14.29 0.52 -12.85
C ASP A 20 14.84 -0.86 -12.49
N GLU A 21 15.03 -1.72 -13.49
CA GLU A 21 15.59 -3.06 -13.32
C GLU A 21 17.06 -3.06 -12.92
N ASN A 22 17.76 -1.94 -13.13
CA ASN A 22 19.13 -1.78 -12.64
C ASN A 22 19.19 -1.55 -11.13
N LEU A 23 18.06 -1.24 -10.49
CA LEU A 23 17.96 -1.00 -9.06
C LEU A 23 17.17 -2.11 -8.36
N PHE A 24 16.07 -2.55 -8.98
CA PHE A 24 15.12 -3.48 -8.39
C PHE A 24 14.69 -4.53 -9.40
N LYS A 25 15.03 -5.79 -9.14
CA LYS A 25 14.61 -6.92 -9.97
C LYS A 25 13.36 -7.55 -9.40
N VAL A 26 12.22 -7.38 -10.08
CA VAL A 26 10.93 -7.98 -9.69
C VAL A 26 10.94 -9.48 -9.98
N HIS A 27 10.57 -10.29 -8.99
CA HIS A 27 10.44 -11.75 -9.08
C HIS A 27 8.98 -12.20 -9.08
N SER A 28 8.11 -11.50 -8.35
CA SER A 28 6.67 -11.76 -8.36
C SER A 28 5.88 -10.47 -8.23
N CYS A 29 4.62 -10.53 -8.68
CA CYS A 29 3.67 -9.45 -8.61
C CYS A 29 2.33 -10.00 -8.11
N ILE A 30 1.79 -9.39 -7.07
CA ILE A 30 0.45 -9.65 -6.57
C ILE A 30 -0.34 -8.37 -6.79
N SER A 31 -1.49 -8.44 -7.45
CA SER A 31 -2.26 -7.23 -7.74
C SER A 31 -3.76 -7.47 -7.68
N ASN A 32 -4.47 -6.40 -7.34
CA ASN A 32 -5.91 -6.28 -7.46
C ASN A 32 -6.24 -4.81 -7.78
N LYS A 33 -7.51 -4.47 -7.92
CA LYS A 33 -7.97 -3.10 -8.27
C LYS A 33 -7.58 -1.99 -7.27
N ARG A 34 -7.08 -2.31 -6.08
CA ARG A 34 -6.72 -1.37 -5.01
C ARG A 34 -5.23 -1.37 -4.66
N CYS A 35 -4.45 -2.36 -5.12
CA CYS A 35 -3.00 -2.35 -4.90
C CYS A 35 -2.21 -3.19 -5.91
N ILE A 36 -0.96 -2.82 -6.10
CA ILE A 36 0.07 -3.62 -6.79
C ILE A 36 1.23 -3.84 -5.81
N ILE A 37 1.50 -5.09 -5.48
CA ILE A 37 2.65 -5.52 -4.65
C ILE A 37 3.69 -6.14 -5.56
N LEU A 38 4.86 -5.51 -5.63
CA LEU A 38 6.03 -6.02 -6.33
C LEU A 38 6.99 -6.62 -5.30
N VAL A 39 7.36 -7.88 -5.47
CA VAL A 39 8.35 -8.55 -4.62
C VAL A 39 9.59 -8.81 -5.46
N GLY A 40 10.75 -8.44 -4.94
CA GLY A 40 11.98 -8.55 -5.71
C GLY A 40 13.24 -8.28 -4.93
N GLU A 41 14.37 -8.29 -5.64
CA GLU A 41 15.69 -8.01 -5.08
C GLU A 41 16.07 -6.54 -5.32
N LEU A 42 16.39 -5.82 -4.25
CA LEU A 42 16.90 -4.45 -4.30
C LEU A 42 18.43 -4.47 -4.23
N PHE A 43 19.10 -4.12 -5.33
CA PHE A 43 20.54 -4.33 -5.49
C PHE A 43 21.40 -3.44 -4.59
N SER A 44 20.93 -2.23 -4.25
CA SER A 44 21.66 -1.31 -3.37
C SER A 44 21.90 -1.89 -1.97
N VAL A 45 21.01 -2.77 -1.50
CA VAL A 45 21.07 -3.37 -0.16
C VAL A 45 21.19 -4.89 -0.18
N LYS A 46 21.19 -5.52 -1.37
CA LYS A 46 21.26 -6.99 -1.56
C LYS A 46 20.24 -7.76 -0.73
N LYS A 47 19.00 -7.28 -0.71
CA LYS A 47 17.89 -7.91 0.03
C LYS A 47 16.66 -8.08 -0.86
N TYR A 48 15.92 -9.14 -0.58
CA TYR A 48 14.54 -9.23 -1.04
C TYR A 48 13.66 -8.26 -0.24
N VAL A 49 12.86 -7.49 -0.97
CA VAL A 49 11.92 -6.51 -0.42
C VAL A 49 10.62 -6.54 -1.21
N ALA A 50 9.56 -5.98 -0.63
CA ALA A 50 8.31 -5.74 -1.33
C ALA A 50 7.96 -4.25 -1.38
N PHE A 51 7.46 -3.79 -2.52
CA PHE A 51 6.90 -2.44 -2.68
C PHE A 51 5.42 -2.56 -3.02
N CYS A 52 4.57 -1.91 -2.22
CA CYS A 52 3.12 -1.91 -2.40
C CYS A 52 2.65 -0.51 -2.81
N ASN A 53 2.12 -0.40 -4.02
CA ASN A 53 1.46 0.79 -4.52
C ASN A 53 -0.03 0.69 -4.22
N VAL A 54 -0.53 1.52 -3.29
CA VAL A 54 -1.89 1.43 -2.75
C VAL A 54 -2.77 2.56 -3.31
N TYR A 55 -4.02 2.22 -3.63
CA TYR A 55 -5.09 3.18 -3.83
C TYR A 55 -6.31 2.73 -3.03
N ALA A 56 -6.41 3.26 -1.82
CA ALA A 56 -7.48 2.89 -0.92
C ALA A 56 -8.80 3.56 -1.33
N PRO A 57 -9.94 2.88 -1.17
CA PRO A 57 -11.25 3.44 -1.49
C PRO A 57 -11.70 4.54 -0.52
N ASN A 58 -12.66 5.36 -0.95
CA ASN A 58 -13.26 6.41 -0.11
C ASN A 58 -14.22 5.86 0.97
N PHE A 59 -14.83 4.70 0.71
CA PHE A 59 -15.75 4.06 1.65
C PHE A 59 -14.99 3.24 2.70
N GLU A 60 -15.30 3.46 3.98
CA GLU A 60 -14.56 2.88 5.10
C GLU A 60 -14.59 1.35 5.11
N ASN A 61 -15.73 0.73 4.81
CA ASN A 61 -15.86 -0.73 4.78
C ASN A 61 -14.92 -1.35 3.74
N GLU A 62 -14.82 -0.74 2.56
CA GLU A 62 -13.89 -1.22 1.53
C GLU A 62 -12.43 -0.98 1.94
N ARG A 63 -12.12 0.11 2.68
CA ARG A 63 -10.76 0.33 3.23
C ARG A 63 -10.39 -0.76 4.23
N ARG A 64 -11.31 -1.13 5.12
CA ARG A 64 -11.06 -2.21 6.10
C ARG A 64 -10.73 -3.53 5.40
N SER A 65 -11.49 -3.90 4.36
CA SER A 65 -11.18 -5.08 3.56
C SER A 65 -9.80 -5.01 2.89
N LEU A 66 -9.38 -3.82 2.44
CA LEU A 66 -8.03 -3.62 1.92
C LEU A 66 -6.97 -3.77 3.02
N TRP A 67 -7.19 -3.23 4.23
CA TRP A 67 -6.29 -3.42 5.36
C TRP A 67 -6.12 -4.88 5.73
N ASP A 68 -7.21 -5.64 5.82
CA ASP A 68 -7.17 -7.08 6.11
C ASP A 68 -6.37 -7.84 5.04
N PHE A 69 -6.62 -7.54 3.76
CA PHE A 69 -5.85 -8.11 2.64
C PHE A 69 -4.36 -7.80 2.74
N LEU A 70 -4.00 -6.56 3.07
CA LEU A 70 -2.61 -6.12 3.20
C LEU A 70 -1.90 -6.78 4.39
N VAL A 71 -2.58 -6.96 5.52
CA VAL A 71 -2.03 -7.67 6.69
C VAL A 71 -1.75 -9.14 6.36
N VAL A 72 -2.71 -9.82 5.70
CA VAL A 72 -2.52 -11.22 5.27
C VAL A 72 -1.38 -11.34 4.26
N SER A 73 -1.31 -10.40 3.31
CA SER A 73 -0.21 -10.34 2.33
C SER A 73 1.13 -10.18 3.03
N GLN A 74 1.26 -9.22 3.96
CA GLN A 74 2.49 -8.99 4.72
C GLN A 74 2.99 -10.24 5.45
N GLY A 75 2.09 -10.94 6.16
CA GLY A 75 2.43 -12.17 6.87
C GLY A 75 2.89 -13.31 5.94
N SER A 76 2.41 -13.32 4.70
CA SER A 76 2.78 -14.32 3.70
C SER A 76 4.12 -14.01 3.00
N LEU A 77 4.45 -12.73 2.82
CA LEU A 77 5.64 -12.28 2.09
C LEU A 77 6.95 -12.51 2.85
N GLN A 78 6.93 -12.38 4.18
CA GLN A 78 8.10 -12.58 5.07
C GLN A 78 9.37 -11.78 4.66
N VAL A 79 9.19 -10.63 4.00
CA VAL A 79 10.27 -9.71 3.62
C VAL A 79 9.95 -8.29 4.10
N PRO A 80 10.97 -7.42 4.29
CA PRO A 80 10.73 -6.00 4.50
C PRO A 80 9.92 -5.42 3.37
N TRP A 81 8.98 -4.55 3.69
CA TRP A 81 8.11 -3.94 2.69
C TRP A 81 7.86 -2.47 2.96
N CYS A 82 7.52 -1.76 1.89
CA CYS A 82 7.15 -0.35 1.92
C CYS A 82 5.82 -0.19 1.19
N LEU A 83 4.89 0.54 1.81
CA LEU A 83 3.62 0.91 1.19
C LEU A 83 3.63 2.41 0.90
N GLY A 84 3.02 2.81 -0.21
CA GLY A 84 2.89 4.22 -0.55
C GLY A 84 1.70 4.51 -1.46
N ARG A 85 1.64 5.78 -1.87
CA ARG A 85 0.55 6.44 -2.64
C ARG A 85 -0.59 6.92 -1.74
N ASP A 86 -1.82 6.43 -1.92
CA ASP A 86 -3.00 7.07 -1.34
C ASP A 86 -3.82 6.09 -0.48
N PHE A 87 -3.87 6.39 0.82
CA PHE A 87 -4.58 5.59 1.80
C PHE A 87 -6.00 6.11 2.08
N ASN A 88 -6.41 7.26 1.52
CA ASN A 88 -7.71 7.90 1.74
C ASN A 88 -8.17 7.94 3.20
N THR A 89 -7.22 8.10 4.12
CA THR A 89 -7.43 8.18 5.56
C THR A 89 -6.32 9.00 6.19
N ILE A 90 -6.59 9.57 7.36
CA ILE A 90 -5.62 10.35 8.12
C ILE A 90 -5.12 9.53 9.31
N LEU A 91 -3.88 9.78 9.72
CA LEU A 91 -3.26 9.17 10.90
C LEU A 91 -3.59 9.92 12.19
N ASP A 92 -3.69 11.23 12.06
CA ASP A 92 -3.89 12.15 13.17
C ASP A 92 -5.02 13.11 12.77
N PRO A 93 -6.04 13.32 13.62
CA PRO A 93 -7.04 14.36 13.45
C PRO A 93 -6.46 15.73 13.07
N SER A 94 -5.28 16.09 13.57
CA SER A 94 -4.61 17.37 13.30
C SER A 94 -4.18 17.54 11.84
N LYS A 95 -4.02 16.45 11.08
CA LYS A 95 -3.64 16.49 9.66
C LYS A 95 -4.81 16.87 8.74
N ARG A 96 -6.03 17.05 9.27
CA ARG A 96 -7.22 17.42 8.49
C ARG A 96 -7.65 18.86 8.75
N ASN A 97 -7.54 19.70 7.72
CA ASN A 97 -7.85 21.13 7.82
C ASN A 97 -9.37 21.44 7.82
N SER A 98 -10.24 20.49 7.46
CA SER A 98 -11.71 20.67 7.47
C SER A 98 -12.51 19.36 7.36
N GLY A 99 -13.76 19.39 7.81
CA GLY A 99 -14.74 18.30 7.68
C GLY A 99 -14.85 17.39 8.91
N LEU A 100 -15.83 16.49 8.89
CA LEU A 100 -16.05 15.53 9.97
C LEU A 100 -14.92 14.50 10.02
N ILE A 101 -14.34 14.32 11.21
CA ILE A 101 -13.30 13.33 11.48
C ILE A 101 -13.97 12.07 11.99
N ASN A 102 -13.77 10.97 11.27
CA ASN A 102 -14.20 9.66 11.72
C ASN A 102 -13.09 9.02 12.55
N MET A 103 -13.20 9.11 13.87
CA MET A 103 -12.24 8.52 14.82
C MET A 103 -12.13 7.00 14.68
N GLY A 104 -13.22 6.33 14.25
CA GLY A 104 -13.19 4.90 13.94
C GLY A 104 -12.23 4.60 12.79
N SER A 105 -12.34 5.32 11.66
CA SER A 105 -11.43 5.17 10.52
C SER A 105 -9.97 5.37 10.91
N ILE A 106 -9.68 6.33 11.80
CA ILE A 106 -8.33 6.56 12.33
C ILE A 106 -7.87 5.38 13.17
N TRP A 107 -8.72 4.86 14.06
CA TRP A 107 -8.41 3.70 14.89
C TRP A 107 -8.09 2.46 14.02
N PHE A 108 -8.93 2.16 13.03
CA PHE A 108 -8.70 1.02 12.12
C PHE A 108 -7.41 1.17 11.32
N PHE A 109 -7.07 2.39 10.90
CA PHE A 109 -5.83 2.61 10.17
C PHE A 109 -4.59 2.48 11.06
N ASN A 110 -4.65 2.94 12.31
CA ASN A 110 -3.58 2.73 13.28
C ASN A 110 -3.41 1.24 13.64
N ASP A 111 -4.51 0.51 13.84
CA ASP A 111 -4.50 -0.94 14.06
C ASP A 111 -3.88 -1.67 12.86
N PHE A 112 -4.23 -1.26 11.63
CA PHE A 112 -3.59 -1.75 10.41
C PHE A 112 -2.08 -1.52 10.45
N ILE A 113 -1.60 -0.31 10.71
CA ILE A 113 -0.17 0.02 10.74
C ILE A 113 0.60 -0.88 11.72
N LEU A 114 0.04 -1.08 12.91
CA LEU A 114 0.62 -1.96 13.92
C LEU A 114 0.68 -3.42 13.43
N LYS A 115 -0.42 -3.95 12.90
CA LYS A 115 -0.52 -5.34 12.43
C LYS A 115 0.34 -5.61 11.20
N ALA A 116 0.46 -4.64 10.30
CA ALA A 116 1.28 -4.71 9.10
C ALA A 116 2.77 -4.39 9.38
N GLN A 117 3.12 -4.12 10.64
CA GLN A 117 4.49 -3.87 11.12
C GLN A 117 5.19 -2.76 10.32
N VAL A 118 4.46 -1.69 10.03
CA VAL A 118 4.96 -0.55 9.26
C VAL A 118 5.07 0.69 10.16
N ILE A 119 5.86 1.65 9.71
CA ILE A 119 6.03 2.93 10.37
C ILE A 119 5.74 4.05 9.36
N ASP A 120 5.16 5.15 9.83
CA ASP A 120 5.01 6.36 9.01
C ASP A 120 6.41 6.96 8.77
N LEU A 121 6.78 7.14 7.50
CA LEU A 121 8.07 7.74 7.16
C LEU A 121 7.94 9.28 7.23
N PRO A 122 8.97 9.97 7.73
CA PRO A 122 8.97 11.44 7.72
C PRO A 122 8.88 11.96 6.28
N ALA A 123 8.14 13.05 6.11
CA ALA A 123 8.01 13.78 4.86
C ALA A 123 9.26 14.61 4.52
#